data_AF-J9H7Q7-F1
#
_entry.id   AF-J9H7Q7-F1
#
_cell.length_a   1.000
_cell.length_b   1.000
_cell.length_c   1.000
_cell.angle_alpha   90.00
_cell.angle_beta   90.00
_cell.angle_gamma   90.00
#
_symmetry.space_group_name_H-M   'P 1'
#
loop_
_entity.id
_entity.type
_entity.pdbx_description
1 polymer ?
#
loop_
_entity_poly.entity_id
_entity_poly.type
_entity_poly.pdbx_seq_one_letter_code
_entity_poly.pdbx_strand_id
1 'polypeptide(L)'
;MMKQKMIAIPFDVELAKKIQAGELPGKITTKDNKDARIVCFDAFNAYPLVVLIKSISSEYSVMYNEVGKASWADETELPGDLVLQVPEWTQFKDGSVLITIKGSIFVLNLIEGYKVYGYVALTNGLGRTLSFGTDGRHYTEFGQIEGFATEEQKQQLIDALKKSTDPRAKECLKRFFGIEEKEEYKFEPKDWVLCYSNGWNLCQFSHTKLRDIDNTMMYVTVGGIAYEKCIPYNKKTKHLLGTTDDLEE
;
A
#
# COMPACT_ATOMS: atom_id res chain seq x y z
N MET A 1 -27.60 -11.92 -9.08
CA MET A 1 -26.98 -10.57 -9.05
C MET A 1 -26.31 -10.39 -7.71
N MET A 2 -24.98 -10.25 -7.67
CA MET A 2 -24.27 -9.98 -6.43
C MET A 2 -24.54 -8.53 -5.99
N LYS A 3 -24.83 -8.32 -4.71
CA LYS A 3 -24.96 -6.97 -4.13
C LYS A 3 -23.56 -6.37 -4.01
N GLN A 4 -23.29 -5.28 -4.72
CA GLN A 4 -22.11 -4.45 -4.45
C GLN A 4 -22.18 -3.96 -3.01
N LYS A 5 -21.12 -4.19 -2.23
CA LYS A 5 -21.01 -3.66 -0.88
C LYS A 5 -20.79 -2.14 -0.97
N MET A 6 -21.75 -1.40 -0.43
CA MET A 6 -21.67 0.05 -0.31
C MET A 6 -21.06 0.38 1.05
N ILE A 7 -20.18 1.37 1.09
CA ILE A 7 -19.60 1.91 2.31
C ILE A 7 -19.99 3.38 2.42
N ALA A 8 -20.16 3.87 3.65
CA ALA A 8 -20.32 5.29 3.91
C ALA A 8 -18.94 5.92 4.09
N ILE A 9 -18.66 6.97 3.33
CA ILE A 9 -17.47 7.83 3.50
C ILE A 9 -17.90 9.25 3.86
N PRO A 10 -17.01 10.06 4.46
CA PRO A 10 -17.29 11.47 4.72
C PRO A 10 -17.78 12.22 3.48
N PHE A 11 -18.63 13.21 3.69
CA PHE A 11 -19.14 14.03 2.60
C PHE A 11 -18.04 14.87 1.95
N ASP A 12 -18.07 14.95 0.63
CA ASP A 12 -17.18 15.78 -0.21
C ASP A 12 -18.02 16.36 -1.36
N VAL A 13 -17.98 17.69 -1.51
CA VAL A 13 -18.83 18.42 -2.47
C VAL A 13 -18.52 18.02 -3.92
N GLU A 14 -17.25 17.84 -4.27
CA GLU A 14 -16.84 17.56 -5.65
C GLU A 14 -17.17 16.12 -6.04
N LEU A 15 -17.01 15.16 -5.12
CA LEU A 15 -17.48 13.80 -5.31
C LEU A 15 -19.01 13.73 -5.38
N ALA A 16 -19.72 14.49 -4.54
CA ALA A 16 -21.18 14.57 -4.56
C ALA A 16 -21.71 15.05 -5.92
N LYS A 17 -21.09 16.09 -6.52
CA LYS A 17 -21.41 16.56 -7.88
C LYS A 17 -21.29 15.46 -8.91
N LYS A 18 -20.17 14.72 -8.91
CA LYS A 18 -19.92 13.61 -9.85
C LYS A 18 -20.91 12.46 -9.67
N ILE A 19 -21.21 12.09 -8.42
CA ILE A 19 -22.22 11.06 -8.12
C ILE A 19 -23.59 11.48 -8.64
N GLN A 20 -24.00 12.72 -8.37
CA GLN A 20 -25.32 13.22 -8.76
C GLN A 20 -25.45 13.44 -10.28
N ALA A 21 -24.35 13.74 -10.96
CA ALA A 21 -24.27 13.78 -12.42
C ALA A 21 -24.26 12.37 -13.07
N GLY A 22 -24.13 11.31 -12.27
CA GLY A 22 -24.03 9.92 -12.76
C GLY A 22 -22.65 9.55 -13.31
N GLU A 23 -21.63 10.39 -13.11
CA GLU A 23 -20.25 10.15 -13.54
C GLU A 23 -19.53 9.14 -12.64
N LEU A 24 -19.90 9.10 -11.35
CA LEU A 24 -19.40 8.14 -10.38
C LEU A 24 -20.56 7.34 -9.76
N PRO A 25 -20.40 6.02 -9.55
CA PRO A 25 -21.41 5.23 -8.87
C PRO A 25 -21.46 5.62 -7.40
N GLY A 26 -22.66 5.84 -6.88
CA GLY A 26 -22.86 6.16 -5.48
C GLY A 26 -24.23 6.75 -5.22
N LYS A 27 -24.44 7.15 -3.96
CA LYS A 27 -25.60 7.92 -3.51
C LYS A 27 -25.15 8.91 -2.45
N ILE A 28 -25.82 10.04 -2.40
CA ILE A 28 -25.72 10.96 -1.28
C ILE A 28 -26.81 10.53 -0.30
N THR A 29 -26.43 10.29 0.96
CA THR A 29 -27.38 9.96 2.02
C THR A 29 -27.05 10.73 3.28
N THR A 30 -27.95 10.71 4.25
CA THR A 30 -27.61 11.05 5.64
C THR A 30 -26.94 9.86 6.35
N LYS A 31 -26.30 10.09 7.51
CA LYS A 31 -25.75 9.02 8.36
C LYS A 31 -26.83 8.05 8.83
N ASP A 32 -28.08 8.50 9.01
CA ASP A 32 -29.24 7.66 9.29
C ASP A 32 -29.89 7.02 8.04
N ASN A 33 -29.15 6.99 6.92
CA ASN A 33 -29.49 6.30 5.66
C ASN A 33 -30.74 6.82 4.93
N LYS A 34 -31.06 8.12 5.03
CA LYS A 34 -32.07 8.75 4.18
C LYS A 34 -31.44 9.19 2.86
N ASP A 35 -32.11 8.90 1.75
CA ASP A 35 -31.69 9.38 0.43
C ASP A 35 -31.68 10.92 0.41
N ALA A 36 -30.62 11.50 -0.13
CA ALA A 36 -30.44 12.95 -0.23
C ALA A 36 -30.12 13.37 -1.67
N ARG A 37 -30.62 14.54 -2.08
CA ARG A 37 -30.35 15.14 -3.39
C ARG A 37 -30.05 16.63 -3.23
N ILE A 38 -28.91 17.08 -3.72
CA ILE A 38 -28.50 18.48 -3.64
C ILE A 38 -29.15 19.25 -4.78
N VAL A 39 -29.92 20.29 -4.49
CA VAL A 39 -30.61 21.11 -5.51
C VAL A 39 -29.91 22.44 -5.79
N CYS A 40 -29.03 22.89 -4.88
CA CYS A 40 -28.18 24.07 -5.04
C CYS A 40 -26.89 23.85 -4.26
N PHE A 41 -25.75 24.23 -4.84
CA PHE A 41 -24.42 24.04 -4.26
C PHE A 41 -23.79 25.35 -3.75
N ASP A 42 -24.42 26.48 -4.04
CA ASP A 42 -23.85 27.83 -3.95
C ASP A 42 -24.86 28.85 -3.41
N ALA A 43 -25.81 28.42 -2.58
CA ALA A 43 -26.76 29.32 -1.97
C ALA A 43 -26.03 30.37 -1.14
N PHE A 44 -26.43 31.64 -1.27
CA PHE A 44 -25.74 32.76 -0.61
C PHE A 44 -26.04 32.81 0.90
N ASN A 45 -25.45 31.89 1.67
CA ASN A 45 -25.52 31.81 3.13
C ASN A 45 -24.40 30.90 3.70
N ALA A 46 -24.27 30.77 5.02
CA ALA A 46 -23.21 29.96 5.68
C ALA A 46 -23.31 28.44 5.43
N TYR A 47 -24.44 27.97 4.95
CA TYR A 47 -24.79 26.61 4.57
C TYR A 47 -25.21 26.59 3.09
N PRO A 48 -24.25 26.71 2.15
CA PRO A 48 -24.53 26.94 0.73
C PRO A 48 -25.20 25.76 0.02
N LEU A 49 -25.21 24.57 0.62
CA LEU A 49 -25.84 23.39 0.03
C LEU A 49 -27.31 23.34 0.41
N VAL A 50 -28.21 23.42 -0.55
CA VAL A 50 -29.64 23.17 -0.35
C VAL A 50 -29.94 21.73 -0.76
N VAL A 51 -30.41 20.92 0.18
CA VAL A 51 -30.54 19.46 -0.02
C VAL A 51 -31.95 19.00 0.30
N LEU A 52 -32.53 18.20 -0.58
CA LEU A 52 -33.80 17.53 -0.37
C LEU A 52 -33.54 16.16 0.25
N ILE A 53 -34.09 15.94 1.44
CA ILE A 53 -34.01 14.67 2.17
C ILE A 53 -35.31 13.92 2.00
N LYS A 54 -35.22 12.68 1.53
CA LYS A 54 -36.37 11.81 1.31
C LYS A 54 -36.86 11.21 2.63
N SER A 55 -38.15 11.39 2.90
CA SER A 55 -38.90 10.73 3.95
C SER A 55 -39.81 9.65 3.36
N ILE A 56 -40.64 9.02 4.19
CA ILE A 56 -41.58 7.96 3.80
C ILE A 56 -42.55 8.43 2.71
N SER A 57 -43.02 9.68 2.79
CA SER A 57 -44.11 10.20 1.93
C SER A 57 -43.82 11.55 1.28
N SER A 58 -42.66 12.18 1.56
CA SER A 58 -42.33 13.52 1.10
C SER A 58 -40.82 13.74 1.03
N GLU A 59 -40.40 14.82 0.40
CA GLU A 59 -39.06 15.38 0.54
C GLU A 59 -39.16 16.69 1.34
N TYR A 60 -38.19 16.96 2.21
CA TYR A 60 -38.07 18.24 2.90
C TYR A 60 -36.66 18.81 2.67
N SER A 61 -36.55 20.13 2.62
CA SER A 61 -35.29 20.81 2.39
C SER A 61 -34.53 21.07 3.68
N VAL A 62 -33.24 20.80 3.68
CA VAL A 62 -32.30 21.16 4.75
C VAL A 62 -31.08 21.82 4.12
N MET A 63 -30.57 22.88 4.77
CA MET A 63 -29.32 23.51 4.36
C MET A 63 -28.13 22.84 5.05
N TYR A 64 -27.05 22.64 4.31
CA TYR A 64 -25.80 22.03 4.76
C TYR A 64 -24.60 22.90 4.40
N ASN A 65 -23.54 22.83 5.21
CA ASN A 65 -22.28 23.48 4.89
C ASN A 65 -21.46 22.59 3.92
N GLU A 66 -20.32 23.09 3.47
CA GLU A 66 -19.49 22.40 2.48
C GLU A 66 -18.93 21.04 2.96
N VAL A 67 -18.92 20.78 4.27
CA VAL A 67 -18.51 19.48 4.84
C VAL A 67 -19.69 18.56 5.15
N GLY A 68 -20.91 18.94 4.74
CA GLY A 68 -22.10 18.11 4.88
C GLY A 68 -22.73 18.11 6.26
N LYS A 69 -22.44 19.09 7.12
CA LYS A 69 -23.12 19.28 8.42
C LYS A 69 -24.38 20.11 8.24
N ALA A 70 -25.47 19.69 8.89
CA ALA A 70 -26.76 20.36 8.77
C ALA A 70 -26.77 21.73 9.48
N SER A 71 -27.57 22.66 8.97
CA SER A 71 -27.77 24.02 9.52
C SER A 71 -28.31 24.07 10.95
N TRP A 72 -28.97 23.01 11.38
CA TRP A 72 -29.51 22.85 12.73
C TRP A 72 -28.62 21.98 13.63
N ALA A 73 -27.51 21.44 13.11
CA ALA A 73 -26.55 20.69 13.90
C ALA A 73 -25.67 21.66 14.70
N ASP A 74 -25.46 21.34 15.99
CA ASP A 74 -24.34 21.93 16.73
C ASP A 74 -23.01 21.38 16.19
N GLU A 75 -21.86 21.81 16.71
CA GLU A 75 -20.56 21.35 16.19
C GLU A 75 -20.35 19.83 16.28
N THR A 76 -21.24 19.09 16.95
CA THR A 76 -21.19 17.64 17.08
C THR A 76 -21.65 16.92 15.82
N GLU A 77 -21.17 15.70 15.62
CA GLU A 77 -21.62 14.86 14.51
C GLU A 77 -23.03 14.33 14.79
N LEU A 78 -23.96 14.59 13.87
CA LEU A 78 -25.36 14.20 14.02
C LEU A 78 -25.79 13.14 13.00
N PRO A 79 -26.80 12.29 13.32
CA PRO A 79 -27.35 11.31 12.38
C PRO A 79 -27.88 11.91 11.07
N GLY A 80 -28.18 13.22 11.05
CA GLY A 80 -28.66 13.95 9.87
C GLY A 80 -27.56 14.51 8.97
N ASP A 81 -26.28 14.39 9.34
CA ASP A 81 -25.16 14.82 8.50
C ASP A 81 -25.09 14.00 7.21
N LEU A 82 -24.62 14.63 6.14
CA LEU A 82 -24.44 13.96 4.86
C LEU A 82 -23.23 13.03 4.90
N VAL A 83 -23.35 11.94 4.15
CA VAL A 83 -22.29 11.01 3.79
C VAL A 83 -22.46 10.61 2.33
N LEU A 84 -21.39 10.09 1.73
CA LEU A 84 -21.47 9.47 0.42
C LEU A 84 -21.50 7.96 0.62
N GLN A 85 -22.54 7.31 0.12
CA GLN A 85 -22.54 5.86 -0.06
C GLN A 85 -21.93 5.56 -1.41
N VAL A 86 -20.72 5.00 -1.41
CA VAL A 86 -20.02 4.61 -2.62
C VAL A 86 -19.75 3.11 -2.60
N PRO A 87 -19.63 2.46 -3.77
CA PRO A 87 -19.13 1.09 -3.79
C PRO A 87 -17.73 1.03 -3.18
N GLU A 88 -17.46 0.04 -2.34
CA GLU A 88 -16.17 -0.11 -1.63
C GLU A 88 -14.95 -0.01 -2.55
N TRP A 89 -15.09 -0.50 -3.78
CA TRP A 89 -14.02 -0.52 -4.78
C TRP A 89 -13.59 0.82 -5.31
N THR A 90 -14.43 1.86 -5.16
CA THR A 90 -14.04 3.23 -5.50
C THR A 90 -12.90 3.74 -4.62
N GLN A 91 -12.65 3.09 -3.47
CA GLN A 91 -11.51 3.38 -2.60
C GLN A 91 -10.23 2.65 -3.01
N PHE A 92 -10.31 1.64 -3.88
CA PHE A 92 -9.14 0.90 -4.32
C PHE A 92 -8.34 1.74 -5.31
N LYS A 93 -7.04 1.89 -5.04
CA LYS A 93 -6.11 2.69 -5.86
C LYS A 93 -5.03 1.79 -6.47
N ASP A 94 -4.44 2.20 -7.58
CA ASP A 94 -3.22 1.56 -8.13
C ASP A 94 -2.20 1.33 -7.01
N GLY A 95 -1.64 0.12 -6.95
CA GLY A 95 -0.72 -0.31 -5.90
C GLY A 95 -1.37 -0.79 -4.59
N SER A 96 -2.68 -0.70 -4.42
CA SER A 96 -3.36 -1.21 -3.21
C SER A 96 -3.19 -2.71 -3.07
N VAL A 97 -2.88 -3.20 -1.86
CA VAL A 97 -2.81 -4.63 -1.59
C VAL A 97 -4.18 -5.14 -1.17
N LEU A 98 -4.74 -6.05 -1.95
CA LEU A 98 -6.09 -6.60 -1.78
C LEU A 98 -6.05 -8.10 -1.52
N ILE A 99 -7.12 -8.61 -0.91
CA ILE A 99 -7.33 -10.03 -0.68
C ILE A 99 -8.62 -10.50 -1.32
N THR A 100 -8.57 -11.72 -1.84
CA THR A 100 -9.74 -12.41 -2.39
C THR A 100 -10.42 -13.25 -1.32
N ILE A 101 -11.70 -13.57 -1.50
CA ILE A 101 -12.47 -14.47 -0.62
C ILE A 101 -11.79 -15.84 -0.45
N LYS A 102 -11.02 -16.28 -1.46
CA LYS A 102 -10.24 -17.53 -1.42
C LYS A 102 -8.89 -17.39 -0.74
N GLY A 103 -8.54 -16.22 -0.22
CA GLY A 103 -7.29 -15.93 0.50
C GLY A 103 -6.07 -15.62 -0.37
N SER A 104 -6.23 -15.45 -1.69
CA SER A 104 -5.12 -14.98 -2.54
C SER A 104 -4.92 -13.48 -2.35
N ILE A 105 -3.66 -13.05 -2.27
CA ILE A 105 -3.24 -11.67 -1.96
C ILE A 105 -2.58 -11.08 -3.19
N PHE A 106 -2.92 -9.85 -3.59
CA PHE A 106 -2.35 -9.24 -4.79
C PHE A 106 -2.22 -7.72 -4.69
N VAL A 107 -1.31 -7.15 -5.48
CA VAL A 107 -1.15 -5.69 -5.66
C VAL A 107 -1.99 -5.25 -6.84
N LEU A 108 -2.97 -4.38 -6.62
CA LEU A 108 -3.88 -3.86 -7.63
C LEU A 108 -3.12 -3.06 -8.70
N ASN A 109 -3.46 -3.29 -9.96
CA ASN A 109 -3.09 -2.45 -11.09
C ASN A 109 -4.29 -1.61 -11.52
N LEU A 110 -5.36 -2.28 -11.99
CA LEU A 110 -6.55 -1.59 -12.47
C LEU A 110 -7.82 -2.43 -12.33
N ILE A 111 -8.96 -1.76 -12.41
CA ILE A 111 -10.30 -2.34 -12.42
C ILE A 111 -11.00 -1.91 -13.71
N GLU A 112 -11.44 -2.88 -14.51
CA GLU A 112 -12.19 -2.64 -15.75
C GLU A 112 -13.50 -3.42 -15.71
N GLY A 113 -14.60 -2.71 -15.47
CA GLY A 113 -15.92 -3.32 -15.29
C GLY A 113 -15.91 -4.29 -14.11
N TYR A 114 -16.07 -5.59 -14.39
CA TYR A 114 -16.06 -6.65 -13.37
C TYR A 114 -14.69 -7.33 -13.20
N LYS A 115 -13.68 -6.95 -13.99
CA LYS A 115 -12.36 -7.56 -13.96
C LYS A 115 -11.41 -6.73 -13.12
N VAL A 116 -10.68 -7.41 -12.23
CA VAL A 116 -9.65 -6.82 -11.37
C VAL A 116 -8.31 -7.42 -11.76
N TYR A 117 -7.34 -6.56 -12.04
CA TYR A 117 -6.01 -6.95 -12.49
C TYR A 117 -4.96 -6.57 -11.45
N GLY A 118 -4.02 -7.47 -11.18
CA GLY A 118 -2.90 -7.21 -10.29
C GLY A 118 -1.53 -7.24 -10.98
N TYR A 119 -0.56 -6.50 -10.43
CA TYR A 119 0.85 -6.59 -10.84
C TYR A 119 1.49 -7.91 -10.41
N VAL A 120 1.19 -8.32 -9.19
CA VAL A 120 1.69 -9.56 -8.58
C VAL A 120 0.60 -10.14 -7.69
N ALA A 121 0.53 -11.47 -7.65
CA ALA A 121 -0.36 -12.19 -6.76
C ALA A 121 0.32 -13.40 -6.12
N LEU A 122 0.06 -13.58 -4.83
CA LEU A 122 0.37 -14.76 -4.05
C LEU A 122 -0.89 -15.62 -3.94
N THR A 123 -0.91 -16.74 -4.66
CA THR A 123 -2.09 -17.60 -4.78
C THR A 123 -2.29 -18.44 -3.54
N ASN A 124 -3.54 -18.60 -3.09
CA ASN A 124 -3.88 -19.51 -2.00
C ASN A 124 -4.30 -20.87 -2.56
N GLY A 125 -3.35 -21.82 -2.59
CA GLY A 125 -3.53 -23.17 -3.13
C GLY A 125 -2.36 -24.09 -2.78
N LEU A 126 -2.39 -25.34 -3.25
CA LEU A 126 -1.29 -26.30 -3.09
C LEU A 126 0.00 -25.71 -3.69
N GLY A 127 0.94 -25.33 -2.83
CA GLY A 127 2.23 -24.77 -3.22
C GLY A 127 2.33 -23.24 -3.25
N ARG A 128 1.32 -22.50 -2.74
CA ARG A 128 1.29 -21.04 -2.52
C ARG A 128 2.33 -20.25 -3.35
N THR A 129 1.98 -19.93 -4.58
CA THR A 129 2.96 -19.49 -5.59
C THR A 129 2.83 -18.02 -5.92
N LEU A 130 3.97 -17.36 -6.13
CA LEU A 130 4.03 -15.98 -6.58
C LEU A 130 3.90 -15.91 -8.11
N SER A 131 3.05 -15.02 -8.61
CA SER A 131 2.78 -14.84 -10.03
C SER A 131 2.85 -13.37 -10.42
N PHE A 132 3.53 -13.05 -11.52
CA PHE A 132 3.73 -11.68 -12.03
C PHE A 132 2.96 -11.47 -13.33
N GLY A 133 2.28 -10.33 -13.45
CA GLY A 133 1.48 -9.99 -14.62
C GLY A 133 2.31 -9.46 -15.78
N THR A 134 2.50 -10.26 -16.84
CA THR A 134 2.97 -9.79 -18.16
C THR A 134 2.35 -10.66 -19.27
N ASP A 135 1.02 -10.85 -19.24
CA ASP A 135 0.13 -11.63 -20.15
C ASP A 135 -0.48 -12.91 -19.54
N GLY A 136 0.07 -13.41 -18.43
CA GLY A 136 -0.51 -14.41 -17.52
C GLY A 136 -1.25 -13.74 -16.37
N ARG A 137 -2.37 -13.09 -16.69
CA ARG A 137 -3.16 -12.24 -15.79
C ARG A 137 -3.55 -13.01 -14.52
N HIS A 138 -3.09 -12.56 -13.35
CA HIS A 138 -3.90 -12.75 -12.15
C HIS A 138 -5.08 -11.79 -12.29
N TYR A 139 -6.06 -12.23 -13.07
CA TYR A 139 -7.36 -11.59 -13.13
C TYR A 139 -8.23 -12.31 -12.11
N THR A 140 -8.95 -11.52 -11.35
CA THR A 140 -10.05 -12.03 -10.56
C THR A 140 -11.28 -11.22 -10.90
N GLU A 141 -12.43 -11.75 -10.53
CA GLU A 141 -13.67 -11.00 -10.65
C GLU A 141 -13.81 -10.10 -9.44
N PHE A 142 -14.40 -8.93 -9.66
CA PHE A 142 -14.66 -7.97 -8.60
C PHE A 142 -15.41 -8.61 -7.42
N GLY A 143 -16.37 -9.52 -7.71
CA GLY A 143 -17.12 -10.25 -6.69
C GLY A 143 -16.30 -11.27 -5.88
N GLN A 144 -15.04 -11.49 -6.22
CA GLN A 144 -14.10 -12.29 -5.44
C GLN A 144 -13.22 -11.44 -4.52
N ILE A 145 -13.28 -10.12 -4.61
CA ILE A 145 -12.52 -9.22 -3.72
C ILE A 145 -13.24 -9.14 -2.39
N GLU A 146 -12.53 -9.54 -1.33
CA GLU A 146 -13.01 -9.41 0.04
C GLU A 146 -12.73 -8.00 0.58
N GLY A 147 -11.60 -7.39 0.18
CA GLY A 147 -11.24 -6.03 0.56
C GLY A 147 -9.73 -5.81 0.56
N PHE A 148 -9.28 -4.86 1.39
CA PHE A 148 -7.86 -4.64 1.65
C PHE A 148 -7.24 -5.80 2.42
N ALA A 149 -5.98 -6.12 2.09
CA ALA A 149 -5.20 -7.07 2.86
C ALA A 149 -4.80 -6.48 4.23
N THR A 150 -4.78 -7.31 5.28
CA THR A 150 -4.23 -6.94 6.60
C THR A 150 -2.71 -6.78 6.54
N GLU A 151 -2.11 -6.18 7.56
CA GLU A 151 -0.65 -6.02 7.62
C GLU A 151 0.08 -7.38 7.63
N GLU A 152 -0.48 -8.40 8.28
CA GLU A 152 0.08 -9.75 8.27
C GLU A 152 0.03 -10.37 6.88
N GLN A 153 -1.05 -10.13 6.14
CA GLN A 153 -1.22 -10.60 4.76
C GLN A 153 -0.28 -9.85 3.80
N LYS A 154 -0.13 -8.54 3.96
CA LYS A 154 0.87 -7.75 3.24
C LYS A 154 2.28 -8.30 3.50
N GLN A 155 2.61 -8.61 4.74
CA GLN A 155 3.92 -9.18 5.09
C GLN A 155 4.16 -10.55 4.43
N GLN A 156 3.13 -11.40 4.35
CA GLN A 156 3.24 -12.69 3.63
C GLN A 156 3.59 -12.50 2.15
N LEU A 157 3.03 -11.48 1.50
CA LEU A 157 3.35 -11.14 0.12
C LEU A 157 4.78 -10.60 -0.01
N ILE A 158 5.21 -9.72 0.90
CA ILE A 158 6.58 -9.18 0.95
C ILE A 158 7.61 -10.32 1.13
N ASP A 159 7.37 -11.24 2.05
CA ASP A 159 8.27 -12.37 2.30
C ASP A 159 8.37 -13.30 1.08
N ALA A 160 7.26 -13.51 0.37
CA ALA A 160 7.25 -14.27 -0.87
C ALA A 160 8.03 -13.55 -2.00
N LEU A 161 7.91 -12.23 -2.09
CA LEU A 161 8.67 -11.40 -3.02
C LEU A 161 10.17 -11.47 -2.76
N LYS A 162 10.61 -11.33 -1.50
CA LYS A 162 12.04 -11.43 -1.10
C LYS A 162 12.65 -12.80 -1.42
N LYS A 163 11.87 -13.87 -1.32
CA LYS A 163 12.31 -15.25 -1.64
C LYS A 163 12.34 -15.53 -3.14
N SER A 164 11.73 -14.68 -3.95
CA SER A 164 11.63 -14.89 -5.39
C SER A 164 12.95 -14.51 -6.08
N THR A 165 13.40 -15.36 -7.00
CA THR A 165 14.54 -15.07 -7.88
C THR A 165 14.16 -14.26 -9.12
N ASP A 166 12.86 -13.96 -9.30
CA ASP A 166 12.35 -13.20 -10.44
C ASP A 166 12.73 -11.71 -10.30
N PRO A 167 13.36 -11.07 -11.30
CA PRO A 167 13.71 -9.65 -11.25
C PRO A 167 12.51 -8.72 -10.99
N ARG A 168 11.30 -9.12 -11.42
CA ARG A 168 10.08 -8.35 -11.19
C ARG A 168 9.71 -8.27 -9.71
N ALA A 169 10.18 -9.21 -8.89
CA ALA A 169 9.97 -9.19 -7.44
C ALA A 169 10.65 -7.99 -6.80
N LYS A 170 11.91 -7.72 -7.18
CA LYS A 170 12.69 -6.58 -6.70
C LYS A 170 12.06 -5.25 -7.11
N GLU A 171 11.58 -5.17 -8.35
CA GLU A 171 10.86 -3.97 -8.83
C GLU A 171 9.55 -3.75 -8.04
N CYS A 172 8.79 -4.81 -7.75
CA CYS A 172 7.57 -4.70 -6.94
C CYS A 172 7.89 -4.26 -5.50
N LEU A 173 8.92 -4.83 -4.87
CA LEU A 173 9.38 -4.47 -3.53
C LEU A 173 9.73 -2.98 -3.45
N LYS A 174 10.49 -2.48 -4.43
CA LYS A 174 10.86 -1.08 -4.52
C LYS A 174 9.64 -0.18 -4.77
N ARG A 175 8.85 -0.48 -5.81
CA ARG A 175 7.76 0.39 -6.27
C ARG A 175 6.60 0.50 -5.30
N PHE A 176 6.17 -0.61 -4.70
CA PHE A 176 4.94 -0.65 -3.89
C PHE A 176 5.19 -0.67 -2.38
N PHE A 177 6.39 -1.08 -1.96
CA PHE A 177 6.71 -1.23 -0.54
C PHE A 177 7.89 -0.37 -0.08
N GLY A 178 8.58 0.32 -1.00
CA GLY A 178 9.76 1.13 -0.67
C GLY A 178 10.95 0.31 -0.18
N ILE A 179 10.97 -1.00 -0.46
CA ILE A 179 12.01 -1.92 -0.02
C ILE A 179 13.01 -2.08 -1.16
N GLU A 180 14.19 -1.48 -1.01
CA GLU A 180 15.34 -1.80 -1.87
C GLU A 180 16.15 -2.92 -1.22
N GLU A 181 16.18 -4.09 -1.84
CA GLU A 181 17.19 -5.09 -1.50
C GLU A 181 18.56 -4.54 -1.88
N LYS A 182 19.34 -4.10 -0.87
CA LYS A 182 20.77 -3.83 -1.02
C LYS A 182 21.38 -5.12 -1.58
N GLU A 183 21.91 -5.07 -2.80
CA GLU A 183 22.62 -6.21 -3.37
C GLU A 183 23.74 -6.61 -2.39
N GLU A 184 23.66 -7.81 -1.83
CA GLU A 184 24.78 -8.38 -1.08
C GLU A 184 25.96 -8.46 -2.03
N TYR A 185 26.99 -7.64 -1.76
CA TYR A 185 28.21 -7.66 -2.55
C TYR A 185 28.91 -9.01 -2.34
N LYS A 186 29.05 -9.78 -3.42
CA LYS A 186 29.81 -11.04 -3.39
C LYS A 186 31.30 -10.74 -3.47
N PHE A 187 31.99 -10.92 -2.35
CA PHE A 187 33.44 -10.74 -2.28
C PHE A 187 34.20 -11.86 -2.99
N GLU A 188 35.18 -11.51 -3.80
CA GLU A 188 36.19 -12.43 -4.33
C GLU A 188 37.51 -12.30 -3.55
N PRO A 189 38.30 -13.38 -3.40
CA PRO A 189 39.60 -13.30 -2.74
C PRO A 189 40.47 -12.20 -3.36
N LYS A 190 41.07 -11.37 -2.49
CA LYS A 190 41.88 -10.18 -2.78
C LYS A 190 41.09 -8.92 -3.18
N ASP A 191 39.76 -8.94 -3.13
CA ASP A 191 38.97 -7.71 -3.18
C ASP A 191 39.42 -6.74 -2.08
N TRP A 192 39.57 -5.47 -2.44
CA TRP A 192 39.76 -4.41 -1.46
C TRP A 192 38.45 -4.17 -0.72
N VAL A 193 38.49 -4.29 0.59
CA VAL A 193 37.33 -4.18 1.47
C VAL A 193 37.62 -3.26 2.64
N LEU A 194 36.57 -2.70 3.23
CA LEU A 194 36.64 -2.05 4.53
C LEU A 194 36.08 -3.00 5.58
N CYS A 195 36.89 -3.33 6.58
CA CYS A 195 36.50 -4.14 7.72
C CYS A 195 36.45 -3.29 8.98
N TYR A 196 35.37 -3.43 9.75
CA TYR A 196 35.14 -2.60 10.94
C TYR A 196 35.57 -3.32 12.22
N SER A 197 36.33 -2.63 13.07
CA SER A 197 36.61 -3.02 14.46
C SER A 197 36.31 -1.85 15.41
N ASN A 198 37.28 -0.94 15.56
CA ASN A 198 37.13 0.34 16.29
C ASN A 198 37.13 1.53 15.29
N GLY A 199 36.66 1.27 14.08
CA GLY A 199 36.81 2.11 12.90
C GLY A 199 37.00 1.27 11.63
N TRP A 200 36.81 1.88 10.47
CA TRP A 200 36.93 1.21 9.18
C TRP A 200 38.39 1.11 8.73
N ASN A 201 38.86 -0.11 8.53
CA ASN A 201 40.22 -0.40 8.09
C ASN A 201 40.23 -0.97 6.68
N LEU A 202 41.18 -0.52 5.85
CA LEU A 202 41.40 -1.10 4.53
C LEU A 202 42.05 -2.47 4.67
N CYS A 203 41.41 -3.50 4.08
CA CYS A 203 41.90 -4.87 4.07
C CYS A 203 41.73 -5.48 2.68
N GLN A 204 42.37 -6.64 2.47
CA GLN A 204 42.07 -7.51 1.33
C GLN A 204 41.26 -8.70 1.83
N PHE A 205 40.15 -9.00 1.16
CA PHE A 205 39.31 -10.14 1.51
C PHE A 205 40.02 -11.47 1.22
N SER A 206 39.79 -12.48 2.04
CA SER A 206 40.30 -13.85 1.83
C SER A 206 39.15 -14.83 1.62
N HIS A 207 38.33 -15.04 2.65
CA HIS A 207 37.17 -15.94 2.64
C HIS A 207 36.24 -15.59 3.81
N THR A 208 35.06 -16.22 3.85
CA THR A 208 34.17 -16.16 5.01
C THR A 208 34.24 -17.45 5.82
N LYS A 209 33.96 -17.37 7.13
CA LYS A 209 33.82 -18.53 8.02
C LYS A 209 32.75 -18.26 9.07
N LEU A 210 32.18 -19.30 9.66
CA LEU A 210 31.37 -19.16 10.87
C LEU A 210 32.29 -19.19 12.09
N ARG A 211 31.99 -18.36 13.09
CA ARG A 211 32.67 -18.40 14.40
C ARG A 211 32.08 -19.54 15.23
N ASP A 212 32.94 -20.38 15.78
CA ASP A 212 32.53 -21.64 16.45
C ASP A 212 31.61 -21.44 17.68
N ILE A 213 31.66 -20.28 18.34
CA ILE A 213 30.94 -20.04 19.59
C ILE A 213 29.46 -19.66 19.40
N ASP A 214 29.14 -18.96 18.31
CA ASP A 214 27.84 -18.31 18.10
C ASP A 214 27.31 -18.46 16.67
N ASN A 215 28.05 -19.14 15.79
CA ASN A 215 27.77 -19.25 14.35
C ASN A 215 27.64 -17.89 13.65
N THR A 216 28.26 -16.84 14.17
CA THR A 216 28.30 -15.53 13.50
C THR A 216 29.17 -15.62 12.24
N MET A 217 28.68 -15.08 11.13
CA MET A 217 29.46 -14.97 9.89
C MET A 217 30.62 -13.99 10.08
N MET A 218 31.82 -14.46 9.76
CA MET A 218 33.07 -13.71 9.87
C MET A 218 33.72 -13.55 8.50
N TYR A 219 34.19 -12.34 8.22
CA TYR A 219 34.96 -12.00 7.03
C TYR A 219 36.44 -12.05 7.36
N VAL A 220 37.15 -13.01 6.78
CA VAL A 220 38.59 -13.22 7.00
C VAL A 220 39.37 -12.43 5.97
N THR A 221 40.37 -11.70 6.44
CA THR A 221 41.26 -10.87 5.62
C THR A 221 42.57 -11.59 5.31
N VAL A 222 43.27 -11.14 4.27
CA VAL A 222 44.66 -11.54 4.01
C VAL A 222 45.50 -11.10 5.21
N GLY A 223 46.06 -12.06 5.94
CA GLY A 223 46.69 -11.84 7.25
C GLY A 223 46.02 -12.59 8.41
N GLY A 224 44.83 -13.16 8.18
CA GLY A 224 44.17 -14.09 9.12
C GLY A 224 43.28 -13.43 10.17
N ILE A 225 43.15 -12.09 10.16
CA ILE A 225 42.24 -11.37 11.06
C ILE A 225 40.81 -11.49 10.52
N ALA A 226 39.85 -11.76 11.41
CA ALA A 226 38.45 -11.96 11.09
C ALA A 226 37.58 -10.85 11.68
N TYR A 227 36.64 -10.33 10.90
CA TYR A 227 35.75 -9.22 11.26
C TYR A 227 34.28 -9.60 11.09
N GLU A 228 33.39 -9.03 11.90
CA GLU A 228 31.94 -9.26 11.78
C GLU A 228 31.31 -8.38 10.68
N LYS A 229 31.87 -7.20 10.44
CA LYS A 229 31.40 -6.24 9.43
C LYS A 229 32.45 -6.06 8.33
N CYS A 230 32.03 -6.21 7.08
CA CYS A 230 32.86 -6.06 5.89
C CYS A 230 32.04 -5.48 4.74
N ILE A 231 32.55 -4.45 4.08
CA ILE A 231 31.91 -3.79 2.92
C ILE A 231 32.94 -3.63 1.80
N PRO A 232 32.53 -3.57 0.52
CA PRO A 232 33.47 -3.32 -0.58
C PRO A 232 34.11 -1.94 -0.44
N TYR A 233 35.40 -1.81 -0.73
CA TYR A 233 36.07 -0.51 -0.86
C TYR A 233 35.86 0.04 -2.27
N ASN A 234 34.95 0.99 -2.44
CA ASN A 234 34.59 1.57 -3.74
C ASN A 234 34.27 3.08 -3.61
N LYS A 235 33.82 3.70 -4.71
CA LYS A 235 33.51 5.16 -4.72
C LYS A 235 32.48 5.57 -3.66
N LYS A 236 31.50 4.71 -3.32
CA LYS A 236 30.47 4.99 -2.32
C LYS A 236 31.01 4.87 -0.89
N THR A 237 31.89 3.92 -0.62
CA THR A 237 32.34 3.59 0.75
C THR A 237 33.71 4.17 1.13
N LYS A 238 34.48 4.68 0.15
CA LYS A 238 35.86 5.17 0.38
C LYS A 238 35.98 6.23 1.47
N HIS A 239 34.95 7.07 1.65
CA HIS A 239 34.95 8.13 2.66
C HIS A 239 34.97 7.60 4.10
N LEU A 240 34.53 6.34 4.31
CA LEU A 240 34.52 5.72 5.62
C LEU A 240 35.91 5.31 6.11
N LEU A 241 36.91 5.16 5.22
CA LEU A 241 38.25 4.69 5.59
C LEU A 241 38.86 5.55 6.70
N GLY A 242 39.20 4.92 7.83
CA GLY A 242 39.79 5.58 9.00
C GLY A 242 38.78 6.32 9.89
N THR A 243 37.48 6.23 9.60
CA THR A 243 36.39 6.83 10.41
C THR A 243 35.71 5.77 11.28
N THR A 244 34.88 6.22 12.22
CA THR A 244 33.95 5.40 12.99
C THR A 244 32.49 5.60 12.55
N ASP A 245 32.28 6.27 11.41
CA ASP A 245 30.94 6.60 10.93
C ASP A 245 30.26 5.31 10.46
N ASP A 246 28.97 5.17 10.78
CA ASP A 246 28.17 4.08 10.23
C ASP A 246 27.87 4.36 8.74
N LEU A 247 27.58 3.29 7.98
CA LEU A 247 27.03 3.46 6.64
C LEU A 247 25.71 4.22 6.79
N GLU A 248 25.60 5.44 6.28
CA GLU A 248 24.29 6.12 6.18
C GLU A 248 23.32 5.14 5.49
N GLU A 249 22.23 4.81 6.19
CA GLU A 249 21.25 3.80 5.78
C GLU A 249 20.51 4.18 4.50
#